data_AF-A0A2B4SS06-F1
#
_entry.id   AF-A0A2B4SS06-F1
#
_cell.length_a   1.000
_cell.length_b   1.000
_cell.length_c   1.000
_cell.angle_alpha   90.00
_cell.angle_beta   90.00
_cell.angle_gamma   90.00
#
_symmetry.space_group_name_H-M   'P 1'
#
loop_
_entity.id
_entity.type
_entity.pdbx_description
1 polymer ?
#
loop_
_entity_poly.entity_id
_entity_poly.type
_entity_poly.pdbx_seq_one_letter_code
_entity_poly.pdbx_strand_id
1 'polypeptide(L)'
;MAVELPPLRSLQDFVSDAQFTAPTFHDRERMENRMINNLIYYQTNYFICAILIVIVVGTLYPKDLIIGAVTLFVAFVLFGIAESREPRFAQLKRQYPSLLPVAVVVLAMLVIYTLGSILVFIWGVTVPIVVILLHAAMRKRNIKNKFANTVELFKEDVTPMTILLSKICSAEEQQR
;
A
#
# COMPACT_ATOMS: atom_id res chain seq x y z
N MET A 1 -4.39 11.29 -23.37
CA MET A 1 -4.09 11.87 -22.04
C MET A 1 -2.68 11.47 -21.67
N ALA A 2 -1.73 12.40 -21.73
CA ALA A 2 -0.37 12.13 -21.26
C ALA A 2 -0.40 12.23 -19.73
N VAL A 3 0.13 11.21 -19.05
CA VAL A 3 0.27 11.23 -17.60
C VAL A 3 1.43 12.15 -17.26
N GLU A 4 1.15 13.37 -16.78
CA GLU A 4 2.20 14.28 -16.32
C GLU A 4 2.75 13.81 -14.97
N LEU A 5 4.08 13.87 -14.82
CA LEU A 5 4.73 13.59 -13.54
C LEU A 5 4.52 14.81 -12.62
N PRO A 6 3.92 14.62 -11.43
CA PRO A 6 3.68 15.73 -10.52
C PRO A 6 5.00 16.34 -10.03
N PRO A 7 5.08 17.67 -9.86
CA PRO A 7 6.29 18.33 -9.40
C PRO A 7 6.63 17.92 -7.96
N LEU A 8 7.91 17.71 -7.68
CA LEU A 8 8.40 17.50 -6.32
C LEU A 8 8.23 18.79 -5.50
N ARG A 9 7.53 18.72 -4.37
CA ARG A 9 7.34 19.87 -3.47
C ARG A 9 8.53 19.99 -2.51
N SER A 10 8.83 21.21 -2.05
CA SER A 10 9.97 21.45 -1.16
C SER A 10 9.81 20.70 0.16
N LEU A 11 10.92 20.21 0.72
CA LEU A 11 10.92 19.50 2.00
C LEU A 11 10.48 20.40 3.16
N GLN A 12 10.80 21.70 3.09
CA GLN A 12 10.36 22.69 4.07
C GLN A 12 8.83 22.77 4.10
N ASP A 13 8.17 22.85 2.96
CA ASP A 13 6.71 22.83 2.91
C ASP A 13 6.17 21.45 3.32
N PHE A 14 6.84 20.35 2.92
CA PHE A 14 6.40 18.99 3.24
C PHE A 14 6.38 18.69 4.75
N VAL A 15 7.44 19.06 5.48
CA VAL A 15 7.69 18.65 6.88
C VAL A 15 7.80 19.84 7.85
N SER A 16 8.58 20.87 7.51
CA SER A 16 9.02 21.89 8.48
C SER A 16 8.01 23.00 8.73
N ASP A 17 7.42 23.56 7.67
CA ASP A 17 6.38 24.59 7.73
C ASP A 17 4.98 23.97 7.88
N ALA A 18 4.91 22.65 8.00
CA ALA A 18 3.67 21.90 8.05
C ALA A 18 3.00 22.04 9.42
N GLN A 19 1.77 22.54 9.42
CA GLN A 19 0.92 22.50 10.60
C GLN A 19 0.22 21.15 10.68
N PHE A 20 0.47 20.38 11.73
CA PHE A 20 -0.20 19.11 11.99
C PHE A 20 -1.33 19.27 13.00
N THR A 21 -2.38 18.48 12.85
CA THR A 21 -3.51 18.41 13.78
C THR A 21 -4.03 16.99 13.79
N ALA A 22 -4.44 16.51 14.96
CA ALA A 22 -5.00 15.17 15.09
C ALA A 22 -6.12 14.93 14.07
N PRO A 23 -6.27 13.69 13.56
CA PRO A 23 -7.36 13.35 12.67
C PRO A 23 -8.70 13.63 13.34
N THR A 24 -9.62 14.28 12.62
CA THR A 24 -10.93 14.66 13.16
C THR A 24 -11.90 13.51 12.95
N PHE A 25 -11.86 12.50 13.83
CA PHE A 25 -12.66 11.27 13.65
C PHE A 25 -14.18 11.50 13.69
N HIS A 26 -14.64 12.59 14.30
CA HIS A 26 -16.05 12.98 14.35
C HIS A 26 -16.56 13.55 13.02
N ASP A 27 -15.67 14.13 12.20
CA ASP A 27 -15.99 14.77 10.92
C ASP A 27 -15.18 14.08 9.82
N ARG A 28 -15.68 12.90 9.41
CA ARG A 28 -15.00 12.02 8.45
C ARG A 28 -14.84 12.69 7.09
N GLU A 29 -15.89 13.34 6.60
CA GLU A 29 -15.89 14.03 5.30
C GLU A 29 -14.80 15.11 5.24
N ARG A 30 -14.63 15.89 6.32
CA ARG A 30 -13.54 16.88 6.38
C ARG A 30 -12.16 16.24 6.44
N MET A 31 -12.02 15.11 7.12
CA MET A 31 -10.76 14.37 7.19
C MET A 31 -10.40 13.77 5.82
N GLU A 32 -11.34 13.14 5.13
CA GLU A 32 -11.17 12.54 3.80
C GLU A 32 -10.80 13.61 2.78
N ASN A 33 -11.53 14.73 2.75
CA ASN A 33 -11.19 15.87 1.92
C ASN A 33 -9.76 16.36 2.17
N ARG A 34 -9.34 16.48 3.43
CA ARG A 34 -7.96 16.84 3.78
C ARG A 34 -6.95 15.80 3.28
N MET A 35 -7.22 14.51 3.44
CA MET A 35 -6.36 13.43 2.97
C MET A 35 -6.20 13.47 1.44
N ILE A 36 -7.29 13.51 0.68
CA ILE A 36 -7.30 13.55 -0.79
C ILE A 36 -6.50 14.76 -1.30
N ASN A 37 -6.79 15.95 -0.78
CA ASN A 37 -6.08 17.18 -1.15
C ASN A 37 -4.56 17.09 -0.87
N ASN A 38 -4.16 16.47 0.24
CA ASN A 38 -2.75 16.31 0.57
C ASN A 38 -2.09 15.23 -0.30
N LEU A 39 -2.78 14.11 -0.57
CA LEU A 39 -2.28 13.01 -1.41
C LEU A 39 -2.00 13.45 -2.84
N ILE A 40 -2.87 14.26 -3.43
CA ILE A 40 -2.68 14.81 -4.78
C ILE A 40 -1.49 15.79 -4.78
N TYR A 41 -1.45 16.74 -3.84
CA TYR A 41 -0.45 17.81 -3.86
C TYR A 41 0.98 17.35 -3.56
N TYR A 42 1.16 16.38 -2.65
CA TYR A 42 2.48 15.84 -2.26
C TYR A 42 2.77 14.47 -2.86
N GLN A 43 2.11 14.11 -3.96
CA GLN A 43 2.21 12.78 -4.58
C GLN A 43 3.67 12.31 -4.74
N THR A 44 4.53 13.15 -5.33
CA THR A 44 5.94 12.81 -5.57
C THR A 44 6.74 12.71 -4.27
N ASN A 45 6.46 13.55 -3.26
CA ASN A 45 7.08 13.45 -1.94
C ASN A 45 6.70 12.14 -1.24
N TYR A 46 5.43 11.73 -1.30
CA TYR A 46 4.98 10.46 -0.73
C TYR A 46 5.60 9.25 -1.41
N PHE A 47 5.74 9.29 -2.74
CA PHE A 47 6.42 8.23 -3.48
C PHE A 47 7.89 8.09 -3.06
N ILE A 48 8.61 9.22 -2.94
CA ILE A 48 9.99 9.21 -2.43
C ILE A 48 10.04 8.69 -0.99
N CYS A 49 9.11 9.13 -0.12
CA CYS A 49 9.05 8.62 1.26
C CYS A 49 8.85 7.11 1.31
N ALA A 50 7.95 6.56 0.48
CA ALA A 50 7.76 5.12 0.39
C ALA A 50 9.04 4.40 -0.04
N ILE A 51 9.73 4.90 -1.08
CA ILE A 51 11.00 4.33 -1.53
C ILE A 51 12.05 4.36 -0.40
N LEU A 52 12.19 5.50 0.29
CA LEU A 52 13.16 5.64 1.37
C LEU A 52 12.87 4.66 2.52
N ILE A 53 11.60 4.52 2.93
CA ILE A 53 11.21 3.56 3.97
C ILE A 53 11.52 2.13 3.51
N VAL A 54 11.21 1.77 2.26
CA VAL A 54 11.52 0.44 1.70
C VAL A 54 13.03 0.19 1.65
N ILE A 55 13.84 1.18 1.28
CA ILE A 55 15.31 1.05 1.28
C ILE A 55 15.83 0.87 2.71
N VAL A 56 15.32 1.63 3.67
CA VAL A 56 15.73 1.52 5.08
C VAL A 56 15.38 0.14 5.64
N VAL A 57 14.15 -0.31 5.48
CA VAL A 57 13.75 -1.66 5.93
C VAL A 57 14.51 -2.74 5.16
N GLY A 58 14.70 -2.54 3.85
CA GLY A 58 15.45 -3.40 2.93
C GLY A 58 16.91 -3.59 3.30
N THR A 59 17.56 -2.56 3.82
CA THR A 59 18.96 -2.60 4.24
C THR A 59 19.14 -3.11 5.66
N LEU A 60 18.19 -2.84 6.57
CA LEU A 60 18.24 -3.32 7.95
C LEU A 60 17.88 -4.80 8.08
N TYR A 61 16.90 -5.29 7.31
CA TYR A 61 16.39 -6.66 7.41
C TYR A 61 16.25 -7.36 6.04
N PRO A 62 17.31 -7.41 5.20
CA PRO A 62 17.23 -7.94 3.84
C PRO A 62 16.85 -9.43 3.80
N LYS A 63 17.44 -10.24 4.71
CA LYS A 63 17.17 -11.68 4.78
C LYS A 63 15.71 -11.96 5.14
N ASP A 64 15.16 -11.21 6.08
CA ASP A 64 13.83 -11.43 6.62
C ASP A 64 12.75 -11.00 5.61
N LEU A 65 13.00 -9.92 4.86
CA LEU A 65 12.17 -9.53 3.72
C LEU A 65 12.09 -10.63 2.66
N ILE A 66 13.23 -11.20 2.26
CA ILE A 66 13.27 -12.25 1.23
C ILE A 66 12.58 -13.53 1.75
N ILE A 67 12.92 -13.98 2.96
CA ILE A 67 12.34 -15.19 3.55
C ILE A 67 10.83 -15.02 3.76
N GLY A 68 10.38 -13.87 4.25
CA GLY A 68 8.97 -13.55 4.42
C GLY A 68 8.22 -13.56 3.09
N ALA A 69 8.77 -12.90 2.06
CA ALA A 69 8.19 -12.87 0.72
C ALA A 69 8.07 -14.28 0.11
N VAL A 70 9.15 -15.07 0.15
CA VAL A 70 9.17 -16.43 -0.39
C VAL A 70 8.19 -17.33 0.36
N THR A 71 8.15 -17.25 1.70
CA THR A 71 7.24 -18.09 2.50
C THR A 71 5.78 -17.79 2.15
N LEU A 72 5.40 -16.50 2.07
CA LEU A 72 4.05 -16.11 1.69
C LEU A 72 3.71 -16.50 0.25
N PHE A 73 4.65 -16.36 -0.68
CA PHE A 73 4.46 -16.78 -2.07
C PHE A 73 4.23 -18.28 -2.18
N VAL A 74 5.05 -19.10 -1.52
CA VAL A 74 4.89 -20.56 -1.48
C VAL A 74 3.54 -20.93 -0.85
N ALA A 75 3.17 -20.28 0.26
CA ALA A 75 1.88 -20.50 0.91
C ALA A 75 0.71 -20.19 -0.04
N PHE A 76 0.78 -19.07 -0.75
CA PHE A 76 -0.24 -18.66 -1.72
C PHE A 76 -0.36 -19.63 -2.89
N VAL A 77 0.76 -20.08 -3.46
CA VAL A 77 0.78 -21.06 -4.55
C VAL A 77 0.20 -22.41 -4.10
N LEU A 78 0.61 -22.90 -2.93
CA LEU A 78 0.09 -24.16 -2.38
C LEU A 78 -1.41 -24.07 -2.08
N PHE A 79 -1.87 -22.94 -1.54
CA PHE A 79 -3.29 -22.67 -1.35
C PHE A 79 -4.05 -22.65 -2.69
N GLY A 80 -3.51 -21.99 -3.72
CA GLY A 80 -4.10 -21.96 -5.05
C GLY A 80 -4.21 -23.36 -5.68
N ILE A 81 -3.17 -24.20 -5.52
CA ILE A 81 -3.20 -25.60 -5.96
C ILE A 81 -4.26 -26.40 -5.17
N ALA A 82 -4.32 -26.21 -3.85
CA ALA A 82 -5.28 -26.89 -2.99
C ALA A 82 -6.73 -26.56 -3.38
N GLU A 83 -7.03 -25.30 -3.71
CA GLU A 83 -8.36 -24.85 -4.11
C GLU A 83 -8.69 -25.15 -5.58
N SER A 84 -7.67 -25.27 -6.44
CA SER A 84 -7.89 -25.48 -7.87
C SER A 84 -8.69 -26.76 -8.18
N ARG A 85 -9.63 -26.63 -9.11
CA ARG A 85 -10.45 -27.72 -9.67
C ARG A 85 -9.94 -28.23 -11.03
N GLU A 86 -8.80 -27.73 -11.47
CA GLU A 86 -8.17 -28.13 -12.72
C GLU A 86 -7.89 -29.65 -12.75
N PRO A 87 -8.14 -30.33 -13.89
CA PRO A 87 -7.96 -31.78 -14.00
C PRO A 87 -6.51 -32.22 -13.71
N ARG A 88 -5.51 -31.37 -14.00
CA ARG A 88 -4.09 -31.65 -13.69
C ARG A 88 -3.84 -31.81 -12.19
N PHE A 89 -4.38 -30.89 -11.38
CA PHE A 89 -4.23 -30.96 -9.92
C PHE A 89 -5.16 -32.01 -9.30
N ALA A 90 -6.32 -32.27 -9.89
CA ALA A 90 -7.21 -33.35 -9.47
C ALA A 90 -6.60 -34.75 -9.66
N GLN A 91 -5.88 -34.97 -10.78
CA GLN A 91 -5.13 -36.21 -11.01
C GLN A 91 -4.00 -36.38 -9.98
N LEU A 92 -3.23 -35.31 -9.71
CA LEU A 92 -2.16 -35.31 -8.71
C LEU A 92 -2.69 -35.65 -7.30
N LYS A 93 -3.82 -35.05 -6.90
CA LYS A 93 -4.49 -35.31 -5.61
C LYS A 93 -4.98 -36.76 -5.49
N ARG A 94 -5.49 -37.35 -6.58
CA ARG A 94 -5.91 -38.76 -6.62
C ARG A 94 -4.73 -39.73 -6.57
N GLN A 95 -3.64 -39.40 -7.23
CA GLN A 95 -2.45 -40.26 -7.31
C GLN A 95 -1.65 -40.25 -6.00
N TYR A 96 -1.64 -39.14 -5.26
CA TYR A 96 -0.93 -39.00 -3.99
C TYR A 96 -1.84 -38.40 -2.90
N PRO A 97 -2.78 -39.17 -2.34
CA PRO A 97 -3.78 -38.67 -1.40
C PRO A 97 -3.18 -38.13 -0.08
N SER A 98 -2.03 -38.64 0.35
CA SER A 98 -1.33 -38.19 1.56
C SER A 98 -0.38 -37.01 1.34
N LEU A 99 0.00 -36.69 0.10
CA LEU A 99 0.97 -35.64 -0.20
C LEU A 99 0.45 -34.26 0.17
N LEU A 100 -0.83 -33.99 -0.11
CA LEU A 100 -1.46 -32.71 0.19
C LEU A 100 -1.49 -32.39 1.71
N PRO A 101 -2.02 -33.26 2.59
CA PRO A 101 -2.00 -33.00 4.03
C PRO A 101 -0.58 -32.90 4.59
N VAL A 102 0.37 -33.71 4.12
CA VAL A 102 1.78 -33.61 4.52
C VAL A 102 2.38 -32.26 4.11
N ALA A 103 2.14 -31.81 2.87
CA ALA A 103 2.58 -30.51 2.39
C ALA A 103 1.99 -29.35 3.21
N VAL A 104 0.72 -29.45 3.62
CA VAL A 104 0.07 -28.46 4.50
C VAL A 104 0.73 -28.42 5.88
N VAL A 105 1.04 -29.57 6.48
CA VAL A 105 1.74 -29.62 7.78
C VAL A 105 3.14 -29.03 7.67
N VAL A 106 3.90 -29.38 6.63
CA VAL A 106 5.23 -28.82 6.38
C VAL A 106 5.16 -27.31 6.17
N LEU A 107 4.19 -26.82 5.41
CA LEU A 107 3.96 -25.40 5.22
C LEU A 107 3.63 -24.70 6.54
N ALA A 108 2.77 -25.28 7.38
CA ALA A 108 2.43 -24.73 8.68
C ALA A 108 3.67 -24.61 9.59
N MET A 109 4.50 -25.65 9.62
CA MET A 109 5.78 -25.62 10.34
C MET A 109 6.73 -24.54 9.79
N LEU A 110 6.83 -24.41 8.46
CA LEU A 110 7.63 -23.38 7.81
C LEU A 110 7.14 -21.98 8.18
N VAL A 111 5.82 -21.72 8.13
CA VAL A 111 5.22 -20.44 8.49
C VAL A 111 5.47 -20.10 9.96
N ILE A 112 5.35 -21.07 10.87
CA ILE A 112 5.67 -20.86 12.29
C ILE A 112 7.15 -20.50 12.45
N TYR A 113 8.03 -21.23 11.76
CA TYR A 113 9.48 -21.01 11.82
C TYR A 113 9.89 -19.63 11.27
N THR A 114 9.25 -19.16 10.20
CA THR A 114 9.56 -17.88 9.55
C THR A 114 8.61 -16.74 9.94
N LEU A 115 7.81 -16.91 11.01
CA LEU A 115 6.79 -15.93 11.42
C LEU A 115 7.38 -14.53 11.61
N GLY A 116 8.55 -14.42 12.23
CA GLY A 116 9.25 -13.14 12.39
C GLY A 116 9.57 -12.48 11.05
N SER A 117 10.08 -13.25 10.09
CA SER A 117 10.40 -12.77 8.74
C SER A 117 9.14 -12.38 7.95
N ILE A 118 8.05 -13.13 8.10
CA ILE A 118 6.73 -12.78 7.53
C ILE A 118 6.25 -11.44 8.09
N LEU A 119 6.35 -11.24 9.41
CA LEU A 119 5.96 -9.97 10.04
C LEU A 119 6.81 -8.81 9.53
N VAL A 120 8.13 -8.99 9.42
CA VAL A 120 9.03 -7.97 8.84
C VAL A 120 8.64 -7.65 7.40
N PHE A 121 8.30 -8.64 6.59
CA PHE A 121 7.84 -8.41 5.21
C PHE A 121 6.52 -7.63 5.16
N ILE A 122 5.52 -8.04 5.96
CA ILE A 122 4.23 -7.33 6.03
C ILE A 122 4.45 -5.89 6.48
N TRP A 123 5.20 -5.67 7.57
CA TRP A 123 5.51 -4.32 8.03
C TRP A 123 6.29 -3.51 7.00
N GLY A 124 7.24 -4.12 6.27
CA GLY A 124 7.99 -3.45 5.21
C GLY A 124 7.10 -2.88 4.11
N VAL A 125 5.96 -3.52 3.83
CA VAL A 125 4.95 -3.04 2.87
C VAL A 125 3.95 -2.09 3.53
N THR A 126 3.51 -2.37 4.76
CA THR A 126 2.45 -1.60 5.44
C THR A 126 2.94 -0.28 6.03
N VAL A 127 4.15 -0.19 6.58
CA VAL A 127 4.68 1.05 7.19
C VAL A 127 4.66 2.23 6.20
N PRO A 128 5.16 2.11 4.94
CA PRO A 128 5.07 3.19 3.96
C PRO A 128 3.65 3.74 3.79
N ILE A 129 2.66 2.85 3.66
CA ILE A 129 1.26 3.21 3.45
C ILE A 129 0.72 3.94 4.69
N VAL A 130 0.94 3.38 5.89
CA VAL A 130 0.48 3.99 7.14
C VAL A 130 1.09 5.36 7.35
N VAL A 131 2.39 5.53 7.12
CA VAL A 131 3.07 6.82 7.27
C VAL A 131 2.52 7.86 6.30
N ILE A 132 2.29 7.48 5.03
CA ILE A 132 1.70 8.38 4.02
C ILE A 132 0.29 8.80 4.42
N LEU A 133 -0.57 7.86 4.78
CA LEU A 133 -1.95 8.14 5.16
C LEU A 133 -2.02 8.97 6.44
N LEU A 134 -1.18 8.66 7.43
CA LEU A 134 -1.11 9.41 8.68
C LEU A 134 -0.65 10.85 8.42
N HIS A 135 0.41 11.04 7.62
CA HIS A 135 0.88 12.36 7.24
C HIS A 135 -0.21 13.15 6.48
N ALA A 136 -0.88 12.51 5.51
CA ALA A 136 -1.96 13.12 4.75
C ALA A 136 -3.18 13.49 5.63
N ALA A 137 -3.52 12.66 6.62
CA ALA A 137 -4.63 12.90 7.54
C ALA A 137 -4.32 13.98 8.57
N MET A 138 -3.08 14.02 9.09
CA MET A 138 -2.69 14.94 10.14
C MET A 138 -2.38 16.33 9.60
N ARG A 139 -1.87 16.45 8.38
CA ARG A 139 -1.45 17.75 7.85
C ARG A 139 -2.64 18.66 7.55
N LYS A 140 -2.66 19.85 8.16
CA LYS A 140 -3.66 20.89 7.88
C LYS A 140 -3.54 21.38 6.43
N ARG A 141 -4.68 21.73 5.86
CA ARG A 141 -4.79 22.27 4.50
C ARG A 141 -4.04 23.60 4.42
N ASN A 142 -2.90 23.63 3.72
CA ASN A 142 -2.20 24.87 3.38
C ASN A 142 -3.05 25.65 2.35
N ILE A 143 -3.13 26.98 2.46
CA ILE A 143 -3.81 27.84 1.47
C ILE A 143 -3.11 27.72 0.10
N LYS A 144 -1.80 27.47 0.09
CA LYS A 144 -1.03 27.13 -1.12
C LYS A 144 -1.51 25.83 -1.77
N ASN A 145 -1.91 24.85 -0.95
CA ASN A 145 -2.51 23.60 -1.43
C ASN A 145 -3.89 23.87 -2.06
N LYS A 146 -4.68 24.79 -1.50
CA LYS A 146 -5.96 25.20 -2.11
C LYS A 146 -5.78 25.91 -3.45
N PHE A 147 -4.82 26.84 -3.56
CA PHE A 147 -4.57 27.58 -4.80
C PHE A 147 -3.99 26.70 -5.91
N ALA A 148 -3.02 25.85 -5.57
CA ALA A 148 -2.48 24.89 -6.51
C ALA A 148 -3.54 23.88 -6.95
N ASN A 149 -4.37 23.36 -6.04
CA ASN A 149 -5.40 22.40 -6.41
C ASN A 149 -6.53 23.04 -7.25
N THR A 150 -6.79 24.35 -7.10
CA THR A 150 -7.71 25.08 -7.99
C THR A 150 -7.08 25.34 -9.36
N VAL A 151 -5.80 25.69 -9.44
CA VAL A 151 -5.08 25.88 -10.72
C VAL A 151 -4.86 24.53 -11.43
N GLU A 152 -4.61 23.46 -10.69
CA GLU A 152 -4.56 22.07 -11.17
C GLU A 152 -5.96 21.56 -11.53
N LEU A 153 -7.04 21.99 -10.90
CA LEU A 153 -8.41 21.68 -11.35
C LEU A 153 -8.74 22.31 -12.72
N PHE A 154 -8.11 23.45 -13.06
CA PHE A 154 -8.21 24.08 -14.37
C PHE A 154 -7.21 23.53 -15.41
N LYS A 155 -6.25 22.70 -14.97
CA LYS A 155 -5.34 21.96 -15.84
C LYS A 155 -5.81 20.51 -15.89
N GLU A 156 -6.25 20.09 -17.06
CA GLU A 156 -6.79 18.77 -17.34
C GLU A 156 -5.68 17.67 -17.31
N ASP A 157 -4.83 17.65 -16.28
CA ASP A 157 -3.65 16.80 -16.19
C ASP A 157 -3.93 15.61 -15.25
N VAL A 158 -4.03 14.42 -15.84
CA VAL A 158 -4.38 13.18 -15.15
C VAL A 158 -3.11 12.58 -14.52
N THR A 159 -2.92 12.74 -13.20
CA THR A 159 -1.82 12.07 -12.49
C THR A 159 -2.22 10.65 -12.03
N PRO A 160 -1.26 9.74 -11.79
CA PRO A 160 -1.55 8.39 -11.30
C PRO A 160 -2.34 8.35 -9.99
N MET A 161 -2.09 9.29 -9.07
CA MET A 161 -2.83 9.36 -7.80
C MET A 161 -4.27 9.78 -8.02
N THR A 162 -4.54 10.71 -8.94
CA THR A 162 -5.89 11.13 -9.30
C THR A 162 -6.69 9.97 -9.90
N ILE A 163 -6.07 9.12 -10.72
CA ILE A 163 -6.70 7.89 -11.26
C ILE A 163 -6.98 6.89 -10.13
N LEU A 164 -6.03 6.69 -9.22
CA LEU A 164 -6.21 5.75 -8.12
C LEU A 164 -7.35 6.16 -7.20
N LEU A 165 -7.38 7.44 -6.82
CA LEU A 165 -8.41 7.99 -5.95
C LEU A 165 -9.78 7.99 -6.61
N SER A 166 -9.87 8.31 -7.91
CA SER A 166 -11.16 8.26 -8.62
C SER A 166 -11.74 6.84 -8.64
N LYS A 167 -10.90 5.83 -8.82
CA LYS A 167 -11.34 4.42 -8.75
C LYS A 167 -11.82 4.03 -7.35
N ILE A 168 -11.09 4.43 -6.31
CA ILE A 168 -11.48 4.13 -4.92
C ILE A 168 -12.82 4.80 -4.59
N CYS A 169 -12.98 6.08 -4.94
CA CYS A 169 -14.20 6.84 -4.68
C CYS A 169 -15.41 6.27 -5.47
N SER A 170 -15.21 5.90 -6.74
CA SER A 170 -16.28 5.29 -7.55
C SER A 170 -16.75 3.92 -7.02
N ALA A 171 -15.85 3.15 -6.42
CA ALA A 171 -16.19 1.87 -5.82
C ALA A 171 -17.02 2.04 -4.54
N GLU A 172 -16.77 3.10 -3.77
CA GLU A 172 -17.53 3.43 -2.56
C GLU A 172 -18.95 3.94 -2.89
N GLU A 173 -19.09 4.75 -3.93
CA GLU A 173 -20.41 5.23 -4.41
C GLU A 173 -21.29 4.09 -4.96
N GLN A 174 -20.71 3.06 -5.58
CA GLN A 174 -21.47 1.88 -6.06
C GLN A 174 -21.96 0.95 -4.94
N GLN A 175 -21.42 1.07 -3.72
CA GLN A 175 -21.84 0.28 -2.56
C GLN A 175 -22.88 0.97 -1.67
N ARG A 176 -23.25 2.22 -1.98
CA ARG A 176 -24.32 2.99 -1.32
C ARG A 176 -25.63 2.91 -2.09
#